data_AF-A0AAD3CE66-F1
#
_entry.id   AF-A0AAD3CE66-F1
#
_cell.length_a   1.000
_cell.length_b   1.000
_cell.length_c   1.000
_cell.angle_alpha   90.00
_cell.angle_beta   90.00
_cell.angle_gamma   90.00
#
_symmetry.space_group_name_H-M   'P 1'
#
loop_
_entity.id
_entity.type
_entity.pdbx_description
1 polymer ?
#
loop_
_entity_poly.entity_id
_entity_poly.type
_entity_poly.pdbx_seq_one_letter_code
_entity_poly.pdbx_strand_id
1 'polypeptide(L)'
;MSPDDPYTNRGRTEEVWKVLLVYGFSRKTNTKGKHSFVDSVPSPCFEKYVRDACRSNRYLIDSNGELTHFPIEKIVREVKSYPDFEPYQKEDLSKFSDMELVRHSLSQKGLDIGGGFFYSLCRDSLEQSDCTWHCRICKECNDWRTWHCGSCNKCQYGASIPCETCSPEEYAEYMKEY
;
A
#
# COMPACT_ATOMS: atom_id res chain seq x y z
N MET A 1 -8.29 -7.81 -14.60
CA MET A 1 -7.01 -7.67 -13.86
C MET A 1 -7.21 -8.37 -12.53
N SER A 2 -6.35 -9.32 -12.15
CA SER A 2 -6.46 -9.99 -10.84
C SER A 2 -6.24 -8.96 -9.72
N PRO A 3 -6.99 -9.03 -8.60
CA PRO A 3 -6.74 -8.22 -7.40
C PRO A 3 -5.28 -8.34 -6.88
N ASP A 4 -4.65 -9.48 -7.15
CA ASP A 4 -3.31 -9.84 -6.68
C ASP A 4 -2.18 -9.35 -7.60
N ASP A 5 -2.49 -8.94 -8.83
CA ASP A 5 -1.47 -8.59 -9.81
C ASP A 5 -0.85 -7.23 -9.42
N PRO A 6 0.48 -7.12 -9.09
CA PRO A 6 1.13 -5.86 -8.70
C PRO A 6 0.78 -4.72 -9.67
N TYR A 7 0.82 -3.46 -9.20
CA TYR A 7 0.65 -2.32 -10.12
C TYR A 7 1.59 -2.60 -11.28
N THR A 8 1.03 -2.83 -12.47
CA THR A 8 1.86 -3.32 -13.57
C THR A 8 3.01 -2.33 -13.79
N ASN A 9 4.13 -2.79 -14.36
CA ASN A 9 5.23 -1.90 -14.73
C ASN A 9 4.77 -0.71 -15.63
N ARG A 10 3.56 -0.78 -16.20
CA ARG A 10 2.90 0.36 -16.86
C ARG A 10 2.71 1.51 -15.87
N GLY A 11 3.38 2.62 -16.13
CA GLY A 11 3.25 3.86 -15.37
C GLY A 11 4.34 4.15 -14.35
N ARG A 12 5.40 3.31 -14.23
CA ARG A 12 6.62 3.66 -13.50
C ARG A 12 7.56 4.42 -14.45
N THR A 13 7.40 5.75 -14.52
CA THR A 13 8.34 6.61 -15.26
C THR A 13 9.66 6.73 -14.50
N GLU A 14 10.67 7.37 -15.11
CA GLU A 14 11.95 7.63 -14.43
C GLU A 14 11.78 8.52 -13.18
N GLU A 15 10.82 9.44 -13.18
CA GLU A 15 10.49 10.26 -12.01
C GLU A 15 9.95 9.40 -10.87
N VAL A 16 9.03 8.47 -11.17
CA VAL A 16 8.52 7.52 -10.17
C VAL A 16 9.66 6.68 -9.61
N TRP A 17 10.56 6.20 -10.46
CA TRP A 17 11.73 5.45 -10.00
C TRP A 17 12.64 6.27 -9.11
N LYS A 18 12.93 7.54 -9.45
CA LYS A 18 13.75 8.43 -8.62
C LYS A 18 13.19 8.55 -7.21
N VAL A 19 11.89 8.76 -7.06
CA VAL A 19 11.24 8.82 -5.74
C VAL A 19 11.32 7.47 -5.03
N LEU A 20 11.02 6.35 -5.70
CA LEU A 20 11.11 5.03 -5.07
C LEU A 20 12.53 4.71 -4.58
N LEU A 21 13.57 5.12 -5.31
CA LEU A 21 14.97 4.94 -4.90
C LEU A 21 15.31 5.73 -3.63
N VAL A 22 14.74 6.94 -3.46
CA VAL A 22 14.91 7.75 -2.24
C VAL A 22 14.37 7.02 -1.00
N TYR A 23 13.25 6.30 -1.13
CA TYR A 23 12.67 5.48 -0.07
C TYR A 23 13.32 4.09 0.07
N GLY A 24 14.51 3.89 -0.49
CA GLY A 24 15.32 2.69 -0.31
C GLY A 24 14.94 1.50 -1.20
N PHE A 25 14.04 1.65 -2.17
CA PHE A 25 13.77 0.59 -3.13
C PHE A 25 14.89 0.51 -4.17
N SER A 26 15.18 -0.70 -4.65
CA SER A 26 16.24 -0.95 -5.65
C SER A 26 15.66 -1.51 -6.93
N ARG A 27 16.26 -1.13 -8.08
CA ARG A 27 15.89 -1.64 -9.40
C ARG A 27 17.07 -2.28 -10.13
N LYS A 28 16.78 -3.30 -10.92
CA LYS A 28 17.66 -3.82 -11.97
C LYS A 28 17.09 -3.50 -13.34
N THR A 29 17.96 -3.28 -14.31
CA THR A 29 17.61 -3.02 -15.70
C THR A 29 18.03 -4.20 -16.55
N ASN A 30 17.11 -4.77 -17.31
CA ASN A 30 17.47 -5.85 -18.23
C ASN A 30 18.06 -5.31 -19.54
N THR A 31 18.55 -6.21 -20.39
CA THR A 31 19.14 -5.88 -21.70
C THR A 31 18.20 -5.16 -22.67
N LYS A 32 16.89 -5.17 -22.40
CA LYS A 32 15.86 -4.47 -23.18
C LYS A 32 15.47 -3.12 -22.54
N GLY A 33 16.23 -2.63 -21.56
CA GLY A 33 15.95 -1.37 -20.85
C GLY A 33 14.74 -1.42 -19.91
N LYS A 34 14.15 -2.60 -19.63
CA LYS A 34 13.04 -2.72 -18.68
C LYS A 34 13.55 -2.84 -17.26
N HIS A 35 12.97 -2.04 -16.37
CA HIS A 35 13.26 -2.06 -14.94
C HIS A 35 12.37 -3.07 -14.19
N SER A 36 12.94 -3.68 -13.15
CA SER A 36 12.24 -4.52 -12.18
C SER A 36 12.85 -4.35 -10.79
N PHE A 37 12.07 -4.56 -9.74
CA PHE A 37 12.58 -4.55 -8.37
C PHE A 37 13.58 -5.69 -8.11
N VAL A 38 14.52 -5.46 -7.19
CA VAL A 38 15.54 -6.46 -6.80
C VAL A 38 15.14 -7.17 -5.51
N ASP A 39 14.89 -6.42 -4.43
CA ASP A 39 14.69 -6.99 -3.10
C ASP A 39 13.25 -6.86 -2.59
N SER A 40 12.68 -5.67 -2.72
CA SER A 40 11.35 -5.34 -2.23
C SER A 40 10.53 -4.66 -3.33
N VAL A 41 9.23 -4.95 -3.33
CA VAL A 41 8.23 -4.27 -4.16
C VAL A 41 7.48 -3.30 -3.26
N PRO A 42 7.23 -2.05 -3.69
CA PRO A 42 6.46 -1.09 -2.91
C PRO A 42 5.03 -1.59 -2.70
N SER A 43 4.44 -1.20 -1.57
CA SER A 43 3.04 -1.47 -1.30
C SER A 43 2.16 -0.75 -2.32
N PRO A 44 0.97 -1.29 -2.66
CA PRO A 44 0.09 -0.61 -3.60
C PRO A 44 -0.32 0.80 -3.11
N CYS A 45 -0.46 1.00 -1.80
CA CYS A 45 -0.76 2.30 -1.21
C CYS A 45 0.35 3.32 -1.47
N PHE A 46 1.60 2.95 -1.15
CA PHE A 46 2.76 3.82 -1.35
C PHE A 46 2.98 4.11 -2.83
N GLU A 47 2.96 3.08 -3.67
CA GLU A 47 3.21 3.25 -5.10
C GLU A 47 2.15 4.13 -5.78
N LYS A 48 0.87 3.98 -5.40
CA LYS A 48 -0.21 4.86 -5.88
C LYS A 48 0.12 6.31 -5.54
N TYR A 49 0.50 6.59 -4.29
CA TYR A 49 0.79 7.95 -3.85
C TYR A 49 1.97 8.56 -4.63
N VAL A 50 3.07 7.82 -4.80
CA VAL A 50 4.24 8.27 -5.58
C VAL A 50 3.83 8.58 -7.03
N ARG A 51 3.06 7.68 -7.66
CA ARG A 51 2.58 7.89 -9.04
C ARG A 51 1.71 9.14 -9.15
N ASP A 52 0.82 9.37 -8.19
CA ASP A 52 -0.05 10.55 -8.17
C ASP A 52 0.75 11.84 -7.93
N ALA A 53 1.73 11.81 -7.03
CA ALA A 53 2.65 12.94 -6.81
C ALA A 53 3.42 13.29 -8.09
N CYS A 54 3.96 12.30 -8.79
CA CYS A 54 4.67 12.53 -10.06
C CYS A 54 3.76 13.03 -11.20
N ARG A 55 2.46 12.66 -11.20
CA ARG A 55 1.50 13.03 -12.26
C ARG A 55 0.83 14.37 -12.03
N SER A 56 0.31 14.57 -10.83
CA SER A 56 -0.66 15.63 -10.56
C SER A 56 0.00 16.88 -10.01
N ASN A 57 1.12 16.75 -9.28
CA ASN A 57 1.75 17.91 -8.65
C ASN A 57 3.18 17.62 -8.14
N ARG A 58 4.20 18.12 -8.85
CA ARG A 58 5.61 18.02 -8.40
C ARG A 58 5.89 18.72 -7.07
N TYR A 59 5.05 19.65 -6.60
CA TYR A 59 5.19 20.27 -5.28
C TYR A 59 4.92 19.29 -4.11
N LEU A 60 4.44 18.09 -4.41
CA LEU A 60 4.34 17.00 -3.43
C LEU A 60 5.65 16.24 -3.27
N ILE A 61 6.69 16.60 -4.05
CA ILE A 61 8.03 16.03 -3.98
C ILE A 61 9.02 17.19 -3.74
N ASP A 62 9.86 17.08 -2.72
CA ASP A 62 10.84 18.12 -2.39
C ASP A 62 12.09 18.06 -3.29
N SER A 63 13.07 18.92 -3.01
CA SER A 63 14.33 18.96 -3.77
C SER A 63 15.19 17.70 -3.61
N ASN A 64 14.98 16.93 -2.55
CA ASN A 64 15.69 15.67 -2.27
C ASN A 64 15.00 14.47 -2.92
N GLY A 65 13.78 14.65 -3.45
CA GLY A 65 12.99 13.59 -4.05
C GLY A 65 12.08 12.87 -3.06
N GLU A 66 11.91 13.40 -1.84
CA GLU A 66 11.00 12.87 -0.82
C GLU A 66 9.59 13.43 -0.99
N LEU A 67 8.58 12.68 -0.54
CA LEU A 67 7.21 13.15 -0.50
C LEU A 67 7.05 14.15 0.65
N THR A 68 6.62 15.38 0.34
CA THR A 68 6.54 16.47 1.33
C THR A 68 5.63 16.17 2.52
N HIS A 69 4.56 15.39 2.33
CA HIS A 69 3.63 14.99 3.39
C HIS A 69 4.06 13.75 4.17
N PHE A 70 4.99 12.97 3.61
CA PHE A 70 5.46 11.70 4.14
C PHE A 70 6.99 11.61 4.08
N PRO A 71 7.72 12.59 4.64
CA PRO A 71 9.18 12.54 4.66
C PRO A 71 9.65 11.32 5.44
N ILE A 72 10.83 10.83 5.10
CA ILE A 72 11.42 9.61 5.67
C ILE A 72 11.41 9.67 7.20
N GLU A 73 11.85 10.79 7.78
CA GLU A 73 11.89 10.98 9.24
C GLU A 73 10.51 10.84 9.90
N LYS A 74 9.44 11.33 9.25
CA LYS A 74 8.07 11.17 9.75
C LYS A 74 7.72 9.69 9.84
N ILE A 75 7.94 8.94 8.76
CA ILE A 75 7.61 7.51 8.69
C ILE A 75 8.40 6.72 9.75
N VAL A 76 9.71 6.97 9.86
CA VAL A 76 10.56 6.34 10.89
C VAL A 76 10.00 6.61 12.28
N ARG A 77 9.65 7.86 12.59
CA ARG A 77 9.10 8.25 13.88
C ARG A 77 7.80 7.49 14.16
N GLU A 78 6.84 7.51 13.24
CA GLU A 78 5.55 6.83 13.41
C GLU A 78 5.72 5.32 13.62
N VAL A 79 6.60 4.67 12.86
CA VAL A 79 6.90 3.23 13.02
C VAL A 79 7.49 2.95 14.39
N LYS A 80 8.50 3.72 14.83
CA LYS A 80 9.16 3.50 16.12
C LYS A 80 8.27 3.83 17.32
N SER A 81 7.36 4.79 17.18
CA SER A 81 6.44 5.20 18.25
C SER A 81 5.12 4.46 18.24
N TYR A 82 4.93 3.45 17.37
CA TYR A 82 3.66 2.76 17.26
C TYR A 82 3.29 2.08 18.60
N PRO A 83 2.10 2.42 19.17
CA PRO A 83 1.79 2.06 20.55
C PRO A 83 1.53 0.55 20.72
N ASP A 84 0.94 -0.10 19.71
CA ASP A 84 0.49 -1.50 19.81
C ASP A 84 1.62 -2.52 19.59
N PHE A 85 2.86 -2.06 19.42
CA PHE A 85 4.00 -2.98 19.41
C PHE A 85 4.33 -3.46 20.81
N GLU A 86 4.36 -4.77 20.96
CA GLU A 86 4.88 -5.47 22.11
C GLU A 86 6.38 -5.18 22.31
N PRO A 87 6.91 -5.29 23.55
CA PRO A 87 8.32 -4.98 23.82
C PRO A 87 9.31 -5.73 22.93
N TYR A 88 9.06 -7.01 22.64
CA TYR A 88 9.94 -7.80 21.77
C TYR A 88 9.92 -7.32 20.31
N GLN A 89 8.78 -6.82 19.80
CA GLN A 89 8.70 -6.23 18.46
C GLN A 89 9.51 -4.93 18.40
N LYS A 90 9.48 -4.11 19.45
CA LYS A 90 10.29 -2.89 19.53
C LYS A 90 11.79 -3.19 19.57
N GLU A 91 12.19 -4.26 20.26
CA GLU A 91 13.57 -4.74 20.22
C GLU A 91 13.98 -5.18 18.81
N ASP A 92 13.13 -5.95 18.11
CA ASP A 92 13.39 -6.35 16.73
C ASP A 92 13.48 -5.15 15.77
N LEU A 93 12.62 -4.15 15.93
CA LEU A 93 12.66 -2.92 15.14
C LEU A 93 13.97 -2.14 15.33
N SER A 94 14.56 -2.19 16.53
CA SER A 94 15.82 -1.50 16.82
C SER A 94 17.02 -2.06 16.04
N LYS A 95 16.90 -3.26 15.46
CA LYS A 95 17.92 -3.91 14.65
C LYS A 95 18.00 -3.35 13.23
N PHE A 96 16.94 -2.70 12.76
CA PHE A 96 16.89 -2.10 11.43
C PHE A 96 17.45 -0.68 11.46
N SER A 97 18.17 -0.32 10.41
CA SER A 97 18.43 1.09 10.13
C SER A 97 17.14 1.83 9.76
N ASP A 98 17.14 3.16 9.88
CA ASP A 98 15.99 4.00 9.55
C ASP A 98 15.49 3.79 8.12
N MET A 99 16.42 3.66 7.16
CA MET A 99 16.07 3.38 5.77
C MET A 99 15.50 1.98 5.55
N GLU A 100 15.97 0.99 6.30
CA GLU A 100 15.37 -0.34 6.25
C GLU A 100 13.94 -0.31 6.82
N LEU A 101 13.71 0.38 7.95
CA LEU A 101 12.37 0.56 8.51
C LEU A 101 11.41 1.20 7.50
N VAL A 102 11.83 2.28 6.84
CA VAL A 102 11.05 2.95 5.80
C VAL A 102 10.78 2.03 4.62
N ARG A 103 11.81 1.38 4.08
CA ARG A 103 11.65 0.48 2.93
C ARG A 103 10.72 -0.69 3.26
N HIS A 104 10.88 -1.32 4.42
CA HIS A 104 10.07 -2.46 4.83
C HIS A 104 8.62 -2.06 5.09
N SER A 105 8.39 -0.98 5.86
CA SER A 105 7.04 -0.46 6.14
C SER A 105 6.30 0.00 4.88
N LEU A 106 7.00 0.50 3.86
CA LEU A 106 6.40 0.90 2.59
C LEU A 106 6.36 -0.22 1.54
N SER A 107 6.85 -1.42 1.86
CA SER A 107 6.86 -2.55 0.94
C SER A 107 5.57 -3.35 0.98
N GLN A 108 5.31 -4.12 -0.07
CA GLN A 108 4.19 -5.07 -0.12
C GLN A 108 4.31 -6.15 0.97
N LYS A 109 5.52 -6.50 1.41
CA LYS A 109 5.74 -7.48 2.48
C LYS A 109 5.52 -6.88 3.87
N GLY A 110 5.60 -5.55 4.00
CA GLY A 110 5.58 -4.88 5.29
C GLY A 110 6.82 -5.17 6.15
N LEU A 111 6.74 -4.74 7.40
CA LEU A 111 7.58 -5.09 8.52
C LEU A 111 7.12 -6.44 9.07
N ASP A 112 7.96 -7.48 8.93
CA ASP A 112 7.66 -8.84 9.37
C ASP A 112 7.91 -9.00 10.88
N ILE A 113 7.12 -8.29 11.69
CA ILE A 113 7.17 -8.32 13.15
C ILE A 113 5.77 -8.50 13.71
N GLY A 114 5.47 -9.70 14.24
CA GLY A 114 4.20 -9.99 14.93
C GLY A 114 2.94 -9.77 14.08
N GLY A 115 2.90 -10.33 12.87
CA GLY A 115 1.70 -10.33 12.01
C GLY A 115 1.82 -9.53 10.71
N GLY A 116 2.92 -8.78 10.54
CA GLY A 116 3.15 -7.99 9.34
C GLY A 116 2.48 -6.62 9.43
N PHE A 117 3.26 -5.55 9.26
CA PHE A 117 2.74 -4.18 9.30
C PHE A 117 3.21 -3.37 8.10
N PHE A 118 2.36 -2.53 7.55
CA PHE A 118 2.76 -1.59 6.50
C PHE A 118 2.23 -0.18 6.79
N TYR A 119 2.92 0.82 6.28
CA TYR A 119 2.49 2.21 6.43
C TYR A 119 1.50 2.58 5.33
N SER A 120 0.28 2.93 5.72
CA SER A 120 -0.82 3.31 4.85
C SER A 120 -0.85 4.82 4.67
N LEU A 121 -0.41 5.30 3.51
CA LEU A 121 -0.51 6.72 3.14
C LEU A 121 -1.97 7.17 2.94
N CYS A 122 -2.91 6.23 2.76
CA CYS A 122 -4.34 6.55 2.71
C CYS A 122 -4.90 6.91 4.08
N ARG A 123 -4.32 6.36 5.16
CA ARG A 123 -4.80 6.53 6.54
C ARG A 123 -3.80 7.29 7.44
N ASP A 124 -2.62 7.62 6.92
CA ASP A 124 -1.51 8.25 7.64
C ASP A 124 -1.12 7.49 8.92
N SER A 125 -1.14 6.16 8.85
CA SER A 125 -0.99 5.25 9.99
C SER A 125 -0.29 3.95 9.59
N LEU A 126 0.27 3.27 10.60
CA LEU A 126 0.69 1.88 10.45
C LEU A 126 -0.53 0.97 10.52
N GLU A 127 -0.62 0.00 9.62
CA GLU A 127 -1.74 -0.92 9.48
C GLU A 127 -1.23 -2.35 9.48
N GLN A 128 -2.00 -3.26 10.07
CA GLN A 128 -1.70 -4.69 10.00
C GLN A 128 -1.98 -5.21 8.60
N SER A 129 -1.03 -5.96 8.05
CA SER A 129 -1.08 -6.49 6.69
C SER A 129 -2.18 -7.53 6.49
N ASP A 130 -2.61 -8.21 7.54
CA ASP A 130 -3.71 -9.18 7.52
C ASP A 130 -5.09 -8.52 7.67
N CYS A 131 -5.15 -7.32 8.24
CA CYS A 131 -6.39 -6.61 8.53
C CYS A 131 -6.71 -5.47 7.54
N THR A 132 -5.77 -5.08 6.70
CA THR A 132 -5.95 -3.98 5.75
C THR A 132 -5.39 -4.33 4.37
N TRP A 133 -6.13 -4.04 3.31
CA TRP A 133 -5.67 -4.17 1.92
C TRP A 133 -5.96 -2.90 1.12
N HIS A 134 -5.15 -2.61 0.10
CA HIS A 134 -5.35 -1.44 -0.74
C HIS A 134 -6.11 -1.81 -2.02
N CYS A 135 -7.31 -1.27 -2.19
CA CYS A 135 -8.09 -1.47 -3.40
C CYS A 135 -7.44 -0.72 -4.57
N ARG A 136 -6.97 -1.48 -5.55
CA ARG A 136 -6.32 -0.93 -6.74
C ARG A 136 -7.29 -0.29 -7.73
N ILE A 137 -8.60 -0.43 -7.54
CA ILE A 137 -9.60 0.20 -8.40
C ILE A 137 -10.05 1.51 -7.76
N CYS A 138 -10.55 1.46 -6.52
CA CYS A 138 -10.95 2.63 -5.73
C CYS A 138 -9.77 3.51 -5.26
N LYS A 139 -8.55 2.96 -5.24
CA LYS A 139 -7.30 3.65 -4.84
C LYS A 139 -7.22 4.03 -3.36
N GLU A 140 -7.81 3.21 -2.50
CA GLU A 140 -7.91 3.45 -1.05
C GLU A 140 -7.61 2.19 -0.23
N CYS A 141 -7.16 2.36 1.01
CA CYS A 141 -6.96 1.26 1.95
C CYS A 141 -8.26 0.90 2.65
N ASN A 142 -8.63 -0.38 2.60
CA ASN A 142 -9.85 -0.92 3.16
C ASN A 142 -9.55 -2.05 4.16
N ASP A 143 -10.50 -2.30 5.06
CA ASP A 143 -10.44 -3.40 6.02
C ASP A 143 -10.50 -4.77 5.30
N TRP A 144 -9.89 -5.81 5.87
CA TRP A 144 -9.83 -7.16 5.29
C TRP A 144 -11.20 -7.79 5.03
N ARG A 145 -12.25 -7.35 5.74
CA ARG A 145 -13.64 -7.77 5.51
C ARG A 145 -14.30 -7.03 4.35
N THR A 146 -13.60 -6.10 3.72
CA THR A 146 -14.11 -5.40 2.55
C THR A 146 -13.64 -6.06 1.25
N TRP A 147 -14.40 -5.88 0.19
CA TRP A 147 -14.09 -6.37 -1.15
C TRP A 147 -14.53 -5.36 -2.20
N HIS A 148 -13.91 -5.37 -3.39
CA HIS A 148 -14.33 -4.49 -4.49
C HIS A 148 -15.42 -5.14 -5.32
N CYS A 149 -16.60 -4.51 -5.37
CA CYS A 149 -17.69 -4.94 -6.21
C CYS A 149 -17.43 -4.54 -7.67
N GLY A 150 -17.29 -5.54 -8.56
CA GLY A 150 -17.06 -5.32 -9.99
C GLY A 150 -18.21 -4.60 -10.69
N SER A 151 -19.47 -4.92 -10.35
CA SER A 151 -20.66 -4.33 -10.98
C SER A 151 -20.88 -2.89 -10.54
N CYS A 152 -20.82 -2.63 -9.23
CA CYS A 152 -21.00 -1.30 -8.69
C CYS A 152 -19.74 -0.44 -8.78
N ASN A 153 -18.61 -1.04 -9.15
CA ASN A 153 -17.28 -0.44 -9.19
C ASN A 153 -16.91 0.31 -7.89
N LYS A 154 -17.22 -0.29 -6.73
CA LYS A 154 -17.00 0.29 -5.39
C LYS A 154 -16.61 -0.77 -4.36
N CYS A 155 -15.83 -0.39 -3.34
CA CYS A 155 -15.55 -1.25 -2.19
C CYS A 155 -16.77 -1.38 -1.28
N GLN A 156 -17.01 -2.58 -0.75
CA GLN A 156 -18.14 -2.92 0.13
C GLN A 156 -17.63 -3.68 1.36
N TYR A 157 -18.23 -3.46 2.53
CA TYR A 157 -17.86 -4.08 3.80
C TYR A 157 -18.72 -5.29 4.14
N GLY A 158 -18.12 -6.31 4.78
CA GLY A 158 -18.81 -7.44 5.40
C GLY A 158 -18.73 -8.74 4.59
N ALA A 159 -19.30 -9.81 5.15
CA ALA A 159 -19.57 -11.04 4.44
C ALA A 159 -20.58 -10.73 3.33
N SER A 160 -20.04 -10.42 2.14
CA SER A 160 -20.74 -10.39 0.85
C SER A 160 -22.20 -9.95 0.96
N ILE A 161 -22.47 -8.66 1.24
CA ILE A 161 -23.83 -8.15 1.05
C ILE A 161 -24.18 -8.34 -0.43
N PRO A 162 -25.31 -9.00 -0.70
CA PRO A 162 -25.74 -9.30 -2.04
C PRO A 162 -25.82 -8.09 -2.95
N CYS A 163 -24.93 -7.99 -3.94
CA CYS A 163 -25.26 -7.08 -5.05
C CYS A 163 -26.27 -7.79 -5.96
N GLU A 164 -27.11 -7.03 -6.67
CA GLU A 164 -28.04 -7.59 -7.66
C GLU A 164 -27.37 -8.46 -8.73
N THR A 165 -26.06 -8.27 -8.86
CA THR A 165 -25.14 -9.12 -9.60
C THR A 165 -24.28 -10.05 -8.73
N CYS A 166 -24.05 -9.73 -7.45
CA CYS A 166 -22.97 -10.29 -6.62
C CYS A 166 -23.47 -11.29 -5.58
N SER A 167 -24.73 -11.19 -5.15
CA SER A 167 -25.46 -12.34 -4.59
C SER A 167 -26.95 -12.27 -4.99
N PRO A 168 -27.33 -12.41 -6.27
CA PRO A 168 -28.67 -12.09 -6.79
C PRO A 168 -29.86 -12.78 -6.10
N GLU A 169 -29.65 -13.92 -5.42
CA GLU A 169 -30.69 -14.71 -4.74
C GLU A 169 -30.78 -14.42 -3.25
N GLU A 170 -29.67 -14.22 -2.52
CA GLU A 170 -29.73 -13.56 -1.22
C GLU A 170 -30.21 -12.13 -1.44
N TYR A 171 -29.84 -11.48 -2.54
CA TYR A 171 -30.38 -10.20 -2.99
C TYR A 171 -31.86 -10.37 -3.27
N ALA A 172 -32.31 -11.41 -3.99
CA ALA A 172 -33.73 -11.60 -4.32
C ALA A 172 -34.59 -12.13 -3.16
N GLU A 173 -34.05 -12.91 -2.22
CA GLU A 173 -34.70 -13.32 -0.96
C GLU A 173 -34.71 -12.16 0.04
N TYR A 174 -33.61 -11.41 0.11
CA TYR A 174 -33.59 -10.06 0.68
C TYR A 174 -34.59 -9.13 -0.02
N MET A 175 -34.84 -9.28 -1.33
CA MET A 175 -35.88 -8.56 -2.10
C MET A 175 -37.27 -9.21 -2.01
N LYS A 176 -37.46 -10.37 -1.36
CA LYS A 176 -38.78 -11.04 -1.18
C LYS A 176 -39.35 -10.85 0.23
N GLU A 177 -38.50 -10.61 1.23
CA GLU A 177 -38.91 -10.22 2.59
C GLU A 177 -39.18 -8.71 2.73
N TYR A 178 -39.12 -7.97 1.62
CA TYR A 178 -39.41 -6.54 1.42
C TYR A 178 -40.25 -6.36 0.14
#